data_AF-A0A0Q0ENU3-F1
#
_entry.id   AF-A0A0Q0ENU3-F1
#
_cell.length_a   1.000
_cell.length_b   1.000
_cell.length_c   1.000
_cell.angle_alpha   90.00
_cell.angle_beta   90.00
_cell.angle_gamma   90.00
#
_symmetry.space_group_name_H-M   'P 1'
#
loop_
_entity.id
_entity.type
_entity.pdbx_description
1 polymer ?
#
loop_
_entity_poly.entity_id
_entity_poly.type
_entity_poly.pdbx_seq_one_letter_code
_entity_poly.pdbx_strand_id
1 'polypeptide(L)'
;MSNPSAHQQIQRIGIIGGSGLQQLPDLKDIQLVECETAFGTPSSPVTLGNLNGVPVAFVQRHGTGHTIPPSFINVRANIAALRSVGCTQLLSVSAVGSLTHDAPPGSFVLIDQFIDRTIKRDKTFFGPGLVGHVPFGDPVCGRMRSVLAAAAETADV
;
A
#
# COMPACT_ATOMS: atom_id res chain seq x y z
N MET A 1 -38.79 4.51 -12.80
CA MET A 1 -37.55 5.00 -13.44
C MET A 1 -36.39 4.60 -12.54
N SER A 2 -35.78 3.45 -12.83
CA SER A 2 -34.64 2.89 -12.09
C SER A 2 -33.37 3.64 -12.49
N ASN A 3 -32.71 4.26 -11.51
CA ASN A 3 -31.46 4.98 -11.68
C ASN A 3 -30.35 4.03 -12.18
N PRO A 4 -29.79 4.23 -13.38
CA PRO A 4 -28.67 3.43 -13.87
C PRO A 4 -27.36 4.20 -13.61
N SER A 5 -26.64 3.86 -12.54
CA SER A 5 -25.15 3.87 -12.43
C SER A 5 -24.66 4.04 -10.99
N ALA A 6 -24.69 2.97 -10.19
CA ALA A 6 -23.56 2.73 -9.31
C ALA A 6 -22.47 2.15 -10.22
N HIS A 7 -21.53 2.97 -10.68
CA HIS A 7 -20.38 2.50 -11.46
C HIS A 7 -19.79 1.29 -10.74
N GLN A 8 -19.82 0.11 -11.39
CA GLN A 8 -19.24 -1.09 -10.84
C GLN A 8 -17.72 -0.93 -10.87
N GLN A 9 -17.20 -0.26 -9.84
CA GLN A 9 -15.80 0.06 -9.73
C GLN A 9 -15.03 -1.25 -9.57
N ILE A 10 -14.10 -1.49 -10.49
CA ILE A 10 -13.22 -2.66 -10.47
C ILE A 10 -12.50 -2.66 -9.12
N GLN A 11 -12.68 -3.74 -8.36
CA GLN A 11 -12.01 -3.96 -7.09
C GLN A 11 -10.54 -4.32 -7.38
N ARG A 12 -9.63 -3.58 -6.74
CA ARG A 12 -8.19 -3.77 -6.92
C ARG A 12 -7.49 -4.11 -5.61
N ILE A 13 -6.39 -4.85 -5.72
CA ILE A 13 -5.40 -4.95 -4.64
C ILE A 13 -4.38 -3.83 -4.83
N GLY A 14 -4.25 -2.95 -3.84
CA GLY A 14 -3.21 -1.95 -3.81
C GLY A 14 -1.89 -2.54 -3.34
N ILE A 15 -0.78 -2.16 -3.96
CA ILE A 15 0.57 -2.55 -3.57
C ILE A 15 1.44 -1.29 -3.43
N ILE A 16 2.09 -1.12 -2.29
CA ILE A 16 3.09 -0.06 -2.07
C ILE A 16 4.47 -0.71 -1.99
N GLY A 17 5.31 -0.43 -3.00
CA GLY A 17 6.69 -0.91 -3.06
C GLY A 17 7.67 0.01 -2.36
N GLY A 18 8.41 -0.51 -1.38
CA GLY A 18 9.54 0.15 -0.74
C GLY A 18 10.86 -0.03 -1.51
N SER A 19 11.99 0.20 -0.83
CA SER A 19 13.32 -0.16 -1.36
C SER A 19 13.35 -1.62 -1.80
N GLY A 20 13.82 -1.88 -3.03
CA GLY A 20 13.89 -3.23 -3.60
C GLY A 20 12.67 -3.66 -4.44
N LEU A 21 11.54 -2.93 -4.38
CA LEU A 21 10.35 -3.23 -5.21
C LEU A 21 9.92 -1.99 -6.00
N GLN A 22 10.53 -1.79 -7.17
CA GLN A 22 10.26 -0.63 -8.04
C GLN A 22 9.22 -0.92 -9.13
N GLN A 23 9.03 -2.19 -9.46
CA GLN A 23 8.07 -2.66 -10.45
C GLN A 23 7.52 -4.02 -10.02
N LEU A 24 6.33 -4.36 -10.50
CA LEU A 24 5.76 -5.69 -10.34
C LEU A 24 6.11 -6.52 -11.58
N PRO A 25 6.88 -7.62 -11.44
CA PRO A 25 7.11 -8.52 -12.56
C PRO A 25 5.77 -9.11 -13.04
N ASP A 26 5.70 -9.45 -14.32
CA ASP A 26 4.56 -10.11 -14.97
C ASP A 26 3.24 -9.34 -14.95
N LEU A 27 3.27 -8.04 -14.62
CA LEU A 27 2.11 -7.17 -14.71
C LEU A 27 1.70 -6.96 -16.17
N LYS A 28 0.44 -7.23 -16.49
CA LYS A 28 -0.17 -7.04 -17.83
C LYS A 28 -1.11 -5.85 -17.85
N ASP A 29 -1.49 -5.41 -19.04
CA ASP A 29 -2.45 -4.31 -19.27
C ASP A 29 -2.09 -3.04 -18.50
N ILE A 30 -0.81 -2.67 -18.54
CA ILE A 30 -0.25 -1.60 -17.72
C ILE A 30 -0.81 -0.25 -18.15
N GLN A 31 -1.35 0.48 -17.19
CA GLN A 31 -1.79 1.87 -17.36
C GLN A 31 -1.23 2.73 -16.22
N LEU A 32 -0.60 3.85 -16.55
CA LEU A 32 -0.21 4.87 -15.58
C LEU A 32 -1.35 5.87 -15.40
N VAL A 33 -1.70 6.14 -14.15
CA VAL A 33 -2.74 7.09 -13.78
C VAL A 33 -2.15 8.16 -12.87
N GLU A 34 -2.08 9.38 -13.38
CA GLU A 34 -1.80 10.56 -12.58
C GLU A 34 -2.98 10.83 -11.64
N CYS A 35 -2.69 11.00 -10.35
CA CYS A 35 -3.70 11.20 -9.32
C CYS A 35 -3.39 12.47 -8.55
N GLU A 36 -4.30 13.45 -8.59
CA GLU A 36 -4.32 14.51 -7.60
C GLU A 36 -5.28 14.14 -6.48
N THR A 37 -4.87 14.38 -5.23
CA THR A 37 -5.70 14.09 -4.05
C THR A 37 -5.87 15.36 -3.23
N ALA A 38 -6.89 15.38 -2.37
CA ALA A 38 -7.07 16.45 -1.38
C ALA A 38 -5.87 16.61 -0.42
N PHE A 39 -4.94 15.65 -0.42
CA PHE A 39 -3.74 15.64 0.42
C PHE A 39 -2.46 15.92 -0.39
N GLY A 40 -2.59 16.33 -1.65
CA GLY A 40 -1.48 16.58 -2.58
C GLY A 40 -1.19 15.39 -3.49
N THR A 41 0.01 15.39 -4.08
CA THR A 41 0.44 14.40 -5.06
C THR A 41 1.02 13.15 -4.39
N PRO A 42 0.68 11.94 -4.86
CA PRO A 42 1.32 10.71 -4.41
C PRO A 42 2.80 10.67 -4.83
N SER A 43 3.55 9.74 -4.25
CA SER A 43 4.98 9.56 -4.50
C SER A 43 5.31 9.24 -5.96
N SER A 44 4.39 8.56 -6.66
CA SER A 44 4.48 8.25 -8.09
C SER A 44 3.08 8.23 -8.69
N PRO A 45 2.95 8.26 -10.03
CA PRO A 45 1.72 7.88 -10.69
C PRO A 45 1.30 6.47 -10.24
N VAL A 46 -0.01 6.22 -10.17
CA VAL A 46 -0.52 4.89 -9.83
C VAL A 46 -0.40 3.99 -11.06
N THR A 47 0.36 2.90 -10.94
CA THR A 47 0.46 1.89 -12.00
C THR A 47 -0.65 0.88 -11.84
N LEU A 48 -1.63 0.91 -12.72
CA LEU A 48 -2.67 -0.11 -12.81
C LEU A 48 -2.21 -1.25 -13.71
N GLY A 49 -2.71 -2.46 -13.44
CA GLY A 49 -2.54 -3.59 -14.34
C GLY A 49 -3.25 -4.83 -13.83
N ASN A 50 -2.95 -5.96 -14.46
CA ASN A 50 -3.48 -7.27 -14.13
C ASN A 50 -2.36 -8.25 -13.84
N LEU A 51 -2.43 -8.94 -12.70
CA LEU A 51 -1.51 -10.01 -12.32
C LEU A 51 -2.31 -11.31 -12.18
N ASN A 52 -2.09 -12.27 -13.08
CA ASN A 52 -2.79 -13.57 -13.09
C ASN A 52 -4.32 -13.47 -12.98
N GLY A 53 -4.93 -12.53 -13.72
CA GLY A 53 -6.37 -12.27 -13.70
C GLY A 53 -6.82 -11.31 -12.60
N VAL A 54 -5.94 -10.94 -11.65
CA VAL A 54 -6.27 -10.05 -10.53
C VAL A 54 -5.92 -8.60 -10.86
N PRO A 55 -6.89 -7.67 -10.83
CA PRO A 55 -6.62 -6.25 -10.96
C PRO A 55 -5.78 -5.71 -9.78
N VAL A 56 -4.67 -5.05 -10.10
CA VAL A 56 -3.78 -4.45 -9.10
C VAL A 56 -3.51 -2.98 -9.39
N ALA A 57 -3.19 -2.24 -8.34
CA ALA A 57 -2.70 -0.87 -8.42
C ALA A 57 -1.41 -0.75 -7.60
N PHE A 58 -0.38 -0.12 -8.16
CA PHE A 58 0.94 -0.08 -7.57
C PHE A 58 1.44 1.37 -7.44
N VAL A 59 2.05 1.68 -6.30
CA VAL A 59 2.72 2.97 -6.04
C VAL A 59 4.14 2.71 -5.53
N GLN A 60 5.11 3.42 -6.11
CA GLN A 60 6.48 3.42 -5.62
C GLN A 60 6.57 4.37 -4.41
N ARG A 61 6.80 3.83 -3.21
CA ARG A 61 6.80 4.59 -1.95
C ARG A 61 7.80 5.75 -1.97
N HIS A 62 8.96 5.54 -2.58
CA HIS A 62 10.05 6.51 -2.67
C HIS A 62 10.03 7.30 -3.98
N GLY A 63 8.94 7.20 -4.74
CA GLY A 63 8.80 7.78 -6.07
C GLY A 63 9.69 7.13 -7.11
N THR A 64 9.46 7.51 -8.36
CA THR A 64 10.25 7.04 -9.51
C THR A 64 11.72 7.40 -9.31
N GLY A 65 12.60 6.41 -9.49
CA GLY A 65 14.05 6.59 -9.28
C GLY A 65 14.48 6.66 -7.82
N HIS A 66 13.60 6.34 -6.85
CA HIS A 66 13.93 6.28 -5.43
C HIS A 66 14.43 7.62 -4.84
N THR A 67 13.77 8.72 -5.20
CA THR A 67 14.24 10.08 -4.92
C THR A 67 13.64 10.69 -3.65
N ILE A 68 12.54 10.13 -3.12
CA ILE A 68 11.83 10.68 -1.96
C ILE A 68 12.30 9.98 -0.68
N PRO A 69 12.97 10.68 0.25
CA PRO A 69 13.40 10.10 1.51
C PRO A 69 12.20 9.81 2.45
N PRO A 70 12.33 8.85 3.39
CA PRO A 70 11.22 8.39 4.23
C PRO A 70 10.41 9.49 4.93
N SER A 71 11.07 10.55 5.41
CA SER A 71 10.40 11.64 6.15
C SER A 71 9.54 12.55 5.28
N PHE A 72 9.71 12.50 3.95
CA PHE A 72 9.04 13.38 2.98
C PHE A 72 7.99 12.64 2.15
N ILE A 73 7.77 11.35 2.42
CA ILE A 73 6.71 10.58 1.75
C ILE A 73 5.35 11.14 2.14
N ASN A 74 4.56 11.55 1.15
CA ASN A 74 3.17 11.93 1.35
C ASN A 74 2.28 10.69 1.46
N VAL A 75 2.27 10.07 2.65
CA VAL A 75 1.51 8.84 2.90
C VAL A 75 0.00 9.02 2.68
N ARG A 76 -0.53 10.21 2.99
CA ARG A 76 -1.96 10.51 2.82
C ARG A 76 -2.34 10.52 1.34
N ALA A 77 -1.54 11.16 0.50
CA ALA A 77 -1.76 11.17 -0.95
C ALA A 77 -1.65 9.76 -1.57
N ASN A 78 -0.66 8.96 -1.13
CA ASN A 78 -0.52 7.57 -1.62
C ASN A 78 -1.76 6.72 -1.32
N ILE A 79 -2.24 6.76 -0.08
CA ILE A 79 -3.41 5.99 0.34
C ILE A 79 -4.68 6.52 -0.33
N ALA A 80 -4.85 7.84 -0.45
CA ALA A 80 -6.01 8.44 -1.11
C ALA A 80 -6.05 8.12 -2.62
N ALA A 81 -4.91 8.13 -3.30
CA ALA A 81 -4.80 7.76 -4.72
C ALA A 81 -5.13 6.27 -4.94
N LEU A 82 -4.63 5.38 -4.09
CA LEU A 82 -4.99 3.96 -4.16
C LEU A 82 -6.49 3.73 -3.89
N ARG A 83 -7.06 4.47 -2.94
CA ARG A 83 -8.49 4.41 -2.64
C ARG A 83 -9.33 4.90 -3.83
N SER A 84 -8.94 5.98 -4.50
CA SER A 84 -9.69 6.54 -5.63
C SER A 84 -9.74 5.61 -6.84
N VAL A 85 -8.70 4.80 -7.04
CA VAL A 85 -8.68 3.76 -8.10
C VAL A 85 -9.34 2.44 -7.67
N GLY A 86 -10.10 2.42 -6.58
CA GLY A 86 -10.91 1.26 -6.17
C GLY A 86 -10.16 0.19 -5.39
N CYS A 87 -9.01 0.51 -4.77
CA CYS A 87 -8.36 -0.43 -3.87
C CYS A 87 -9.20 -0.63 -2.60
N THR A 88 -9.36 -1.89 -2.19
CA THR A 88 -10.00 -2.27 -0.93
C THR A 88 -9.10 -3.10 -0.02
N GLN A 89 -7.96 -3.57 -0.53
CA GLN A 89 -6.87 -4.16 0.24
C GLN A 89 -5.57 -3.48 -0.14
N LEU A 90 -4.61 -3.50 0.79
CA LEU A 90 -3.30 -2.90 0.60
C LEU A 90 -2.22 -3.87 1.11
N LEU A 91 -1.28 -4.20 0.24
CA LEU A 91 -0.03 -4.87 0.56
C LEU A 91 1.10 -3.84 0.54
N SER A 92 1.89 -3.77 1.62
CA SER A 92 3.03 -2.85 1.70
C SER A 92 4.29 -3.66 1.92
N VAL A 93 5.27 -3.52 1.02
CA VAL A 93 6.55 -4.23 1.09
C VAL A 93 7.64 -3.28 1.56
N SER A 94 8.42 -3.67 2.56
CA SER A 94 9.44 -2.80 3.17
C SER A 94 10.72 -3.58 3.45
N ALA A 95 11.86 -3.04 3.04
CA ALA A 95 13.15 -3.47 3.56
C ALA A 95 13.31 -2.98 5.01
N VAL A 96 13.78 -3.86 5.89
CA VAL A 96 13.96 -3.59 7.32
C VAL A 96 15.26 -4.23 7.82
N GLY A 97 15.78 -3.73 8.95
CA GLY A 97 16.84 -4.38 9.71
C GLY A 97 16.23 -5.26 10.80
N SER A 98 16.74 -6.48 10.95
CA SER A 98 16.31 -7.37 12.03
C SER A 98 16.87 -6.92 13.38
N LEU A 99 16.07 -7.12 14.44
CA LEU A 99 16.46 -6.94 15.84
C LEU A 99 16.53 -8.27 16.60
N THR A 100 16.45 -9.40 15.89
CA THR A 100 16.54 -10.76 16.44
C THR A 100 17.42 -11.64 15.54
N HIS A 101 18.00 -12.69 16.10
CA HIS A 101 18.75 -13.70 15.34
C HIS A 101 17.83 -14.64 14.54
N ASP A 102 16.56 -14.78 14.93
CA ASP A 102 15.60 -15.70 14.32
C ASP A 102 15.14 -15.27 12.91
N ALA A 103 15.41 -14.02 12.54
CA ALA A 103 15.10 -13.45 11.23
C ALA A 103 16.39 -12.89 10.61
N PRO A 104 17.30 -13.74 10.09
CA PRO A 104 18.52 -13.29 9.44
C PRO A 104 18.23 -12.54 8.12
N PRO A 105 19.21 -11.81 7.55
CA PRO A 105 19.07 -11.17 6.25
C PRO A 105 18.55 -12.13 5.18
N GLY A 106 17.60 -11.67 4.37
CA GLY A 106 16.90 -12.49 3.36
C GLY A 106 15.58 -13.08 3.85
N SER A 107 15.32 -13.09 5.16
CA SER A 107 14.03 -13.55 5.71
C SER A 107 12.90 -12.57 5.39
N PHE A 108 11.71 -13.11 5.13
CA PHE A 108 10.47 -12.35 5.14
C PHE A 108 9.80 -12.42 6.50
N VAL A 109 9.16 -11.32 6.91
CA VAL A 109 8.44 -11.24 8.19
C VAL A 109 7.05 -10.65 7.95
N LEU A 110 6.01 -11.40 8.31
CA LEU A 110 4.62 -10.91 8.31
C LEU A 110 4.29 -10.24 9.64
N ILE A 111 4.54 -8.93 9.72
CA ILE A 111 4.29 -8.12 10.92
C ILE A 111 2.79 -8.06 11.29
N ASP A 112 2.47 -8.04 12.59
CA ASP A 112 1.16 -7.64 13.15
C ASP A 112 1.19 -6.31 13.88
N GLN A 113 2.33 -5.97 14.45
CA GLN A 113 2.47 -4.89 15.41
C GLN A 113 3.60 -3.96 15.03
N PHE A 114 3.57 -2.75 15.58
CA PHE A 114 4.65 -1.80 15.44
C PHE A 114 4.65 -0.75 16.54
N ILE A 115 5.85 -0.24 16.83
CA ILE A 115 6.06 0.91 17.72
C ILE A 115 6.34 2.12 16.83
N ASP A 116 5.43 3.10 16.83
CA ASP A 116 5.62 4.31 16.05
C ASP A 116 6.54 5.31 16.77
N ARG A 117 7.78 5.45 16.28
CA ARG A 117 8.75 6.46 16.72
C ARG A 117 8.86 7.67 15.78
N THR A 118 7.91 7.86 14.86
CA THR A 118 7.92 8.98 13.92
C THR A 118 7.36 10.25 14.56
N ILE A 119 7.96 11.42 14.25
CA ILE A 119 7.66 12.70 14.96
C ILE A 119 7.26 13.87 14.05
N LYS A 120 7.28 13.71 12.71
CA LYS A 120 7.04 14.82 11.74
C LYS A 120 6.15 14.43 10.55
N ARG A 121 5.31 13.41 10.71
CA ARG A 121 4.43 12.94 9.64
C ARG A 121 2.98 13.24 9.99
N ASP A 122 2.20 13.59 8.99
CA ASP A 122 0.74 13.59 9.11
C ASP A 122 0.24 12.15 9.20
N LYS A 123 -0.42 11.81 10.32
CA LYS A 123 -0.85 10.43 10.63
C LYS A 123 -2.36 10.22 10.50
N THR A 124 -3.10 11.21 10.02
CA THR A 124 -4.56 11.18 9.96
C THR A 124 -5.12 11.92 8.76
N PHE A 125 -6.26 11.44 8.26
CA PHE A 125 -7.08 12.16 7.28
C PHE A 125 -8.09 13.11 7.94
N PHE A 126 -8.30 12.96 9.24
CA PHE A 126 -9.18 13.80 10.05
C PHE A 126 -8.52 15.15 10.35
N GLY A 127 -9.33 16.17 10.60
CA GLY A 127 -8.86 17.54 10.82
C GLY A 127 -9.94 18.41 11.46
N PRO A 128 -9.71 19.73 11.57
CA PRO A 128 -10.72 20.64 12.09
C PRO A 128 -12.08 20.45 11.37
N GLY A 129 -13.14 20.26 12.15
CA GLY A 129 -14.49 19.99 11.63
C GLY A 129 -14.86 18.51 11.50
N LEU A 130 -13.91 17.58 11.58
CA LEU A 130 -14.19 16.14 11.60
C LEU A 130 -13.13 15.38 12.42
N VAL A 131 -13.50 14.98 13.63
CA VAL A 131 -12.64 14.22 14.55
C VAL A 131 -12.86 12.73 14.35
N GLY A 132 -11.77 11.96 14.27
CA GLY A 132 -11.82 10.51 14.18
C GLY A 132 -10.76 9.85 15.06
N HIS A 133 -11.16 8.82 15.79
CA HIS A 133 -10.29 7.99 16.63
C HIS A 133 -10.34 6.57 16.10
N VAL A 134 -9.30 6.18 15.35
CA VAL A 134 -9.19 4.84 14.78
C VAL A 134 -8.53 3.93 15.81
N PRO A 135 -9.13 2.78 16.16
CA PRO A 135 -8.49 1.82 17.05
C PRO A 135 -7.21 1.28 16.42
N PHE A 136 -6.22 1.01 17.26
CA PHE A 136 -4.88 0.61 16.82
C PHE A 136 -4.33 -0.60 17.56
N GLY A 137 -5.20 -1.37 18.22
CA GLY A 137 -4.84 -2.62 18.88
C GLY A 137 -4.37 -3.68 17.90
N ASP A 138 -5.03 -3.77 16.73
CA ASP A 138 -4.70 -4.70 15.64
C ASP A 138 -4.45 -3.90 14.34
N PRO A 139 -3.27 -3.29 14.18
CA PRO A 139 -3.05 -2.31 13.13
C PRO A 139 -2.77 -2.94 11.76
N VAL A 140 -2.64 -4.27 11.68
CA VAL A 140 -2.46 -5.02 10.43
C VAL A 140 -3.60 -6.03 10.27
N CYS A 141 -4.19 -6.08 9.07
CA CYS A 141 -5.33 -6.96 8.79
C CYS A 141 -4.95 -8.45 8.91
N GLY A 142 -5.45 -9.13 9.95
CA GLY A 142 -5.17 -10.56 10.19
C GLY A 142 -5.61 -11.48 9.04
N ARG A 143 -6.70 -11.13 8.33
CA ARG A 143 -7.14 -11.87 7.15
C ARG A 143 -6.11 -11.82 6.02
N MET A 144 -5.57 -10.63 5.72
CA MET A 144 -4.51 -10.48 4.71
C MET A 144 -3.24 -11.22 5.13
N ARG A 145 -2.85 -11.15 6.41
CA ARG A 145 -1.69 -11.91 6.92
C ARG A 145 -1.86 -13.41 6.72
N SER A 146 -3.03 -13.96 7.01
CA SER A 146 -3.31 -15.40 6.86
C SER A 146 -3.20 -15.84 5.39
N VAL A 147 -3.73 -15.04 4.46
CA VAL A 147 -3.60 -15.31 3.01
C VAL A 147 -2.15 -15.24 2.56
N LEU A 148 -1.38 -14.24 3.03
CA LEU A 148 0.03 -14.12 2.68
C LEU A 148 0.89 -15.25 3.25
N ALA A 149 0.58 -15.73 4.46
CA ALA A 149 1.28 -16.88 5.06
C ALA A 149 1.08 -18.13 4.22
N ALA A 150 -0.16 -18.45 3.85
CA ALA A 150 -0.45 -19.59 2.97
C ALA A 150 0.19 -19.45 1.58
N ALA A 151 0.24 -18.22 1.04
CA ALA A 151 0.91 -17.94 -0.23
C ALA A 151 2.44 -18.13 -0.13
N ALA A 152 3.05 -17.73 0.98
CA ALA A 152 4.48 -17.92 1.24
C ALA A 152 4.84 -19.42 1.34
N GLU A 153 4.04 -20.20 2.10
CA GLU A 153 4.18 -21.66 2.16
C GLU A 153 4.08 -22.32 0.77
N THR A 154 3.12 -21.89 -0.05
CA THR A 154 2.95 -22.41 -1.41
C THR A 154 4.11 -22.03 -2.34
N ALA A 155 4.71 -20.86 -2.12
CA ALA A 155 5.82 -20.35 -2.89
C ALA A 155 7.20 -20.83 -2.39
N ASP A 156 7.24 -21.58 -1.29
CA ASP A 156 8.46 -22.04 -0.62
C ASP A 156 9.39 -20.89 -0.21
N VAL A 157 8.81 -19.86 0.44
CA VAL A 157 9.52 -18.63 0.90
C VAL A 157 9.22 -18.31 2.36
#